data_AF-A0A1Y6CC34-F1
#
_entry.id   AF-A0A1Y6CC34-F1
#
_cell.length_a   1.000
_cell.length_b   1.000
_cell.length_c   1.000
_cell.angle_alpha   90.00
_cell.angle_beta   90.00
_cell.angle_gamma   90.00
#
_symmetry.space_group_name_H-M   'P 1'
#
loop_
_entity.id
_entity.type
_entity.pdbx_description
1 polymer ?
#
loop_
_entity_poly.entity_id
_entity_poly.type
_entity_poly.pdbx_seq_one_letter_code
_entity_poly.pdbx_strand_id
1 'polypeptide(L)'
;MKIMWKLVLSLLVVVAVTPLLHADDVLLKNAYQQRLSDIQLRGSGELIKLLPQDNVGSRHQKFILKLNSGQTLLISHNIDLAPKIESIKIGDWVEFYGEYEWNSQGGVVHWTHRDPDGRHAHGWLKHKGKKYQ
;
A
#
# COMPACT_ATOMS: atom_id res chain seq x y z
N MET A 1 -43.85 39.53 24.03
CA MET A 1 -43.18 38.31 24.52
C MET A 1 -42.94 37.39 23.32
N LYS A 2 -41.67 37.08 23.03
CA LYS A 2 -41.22 36.29 21.88
C LYS A 2 -41.46 34.80 22.16
N ILE A 3 -42.12 34.08 21.26
CA ILE A 3 -42.13 32.61 21.26
C ILE A 3 -41.55 32.15 19.91
N MET A 4 -40.77 31.09 20.02
CA MET A 4 -39.50 30.85 19.35
C MET A 4 -39.68 29.70 18.36
N TRP A 5 -39.60 29.95 17.05
CA TRP A 5 -39.48 28.88 16.07
C TRP A 5 -38.10 28.25 16.17
N LYS A 6 -38.02 27.06 16.75
CA LYS A 6 -36.82 26.21 16.66
C LYS A 6 -36.83 25.53 15.29
N LEU A 7 -36.10 26.12 14.34
CA LEU A 7 -35.66 25.42 13.14
C LEU A 7 -34.66 24.34 13.56
N VAL A 8 -35.04 23.07 13.44
CA VAL A 8 -34.09 21.95 13.52
C VAL A 8 -33.51 21.79 12.12
N LEU A 9 -32.32 22.37 11.90
CA LEU A 9 -31.50 22.02 10.73
C LEU A 9 -30.90 20.64 11.01
N SER A 10 -31.47 19.60 10.41
CA SER A 10 -30.82 18.29 10.32
C SER A 10 -29.61 18.42 9.41
N LEU A 11 -28.42 18.57 9.98
CA LEU A 11 -27.17 18.52 9.25
C LEU A 11 -26.91 17.06 8.85
N LEU A 12 -27.33 16.70 7.65
CA LEU A 12 -27.01 15.41 7.05
C LEU A 12 -25.55 15.46 6.58
N VAL A 13 -24.63 15.16 7.48
CA VAL A 13 -23.22 14.97 7.13
C VAL A 13 -23.13 13.64 6.40
N VAL A 14 -23.29 13.67 5.07
CA VAL A 14 -22.85 12.56 4.22
C VAL A 14 -21.33 12.58 4.24
N VAL A 15 -20.73 11.83 5.17
CA VAL A 15 -19.31 11.51 5.07
C VAL A 15 -19.18 10.53 3.90
N ALA A 16 -18.88 11.04 2.71
CA ALA A 16 -18.42 10.22 1.61
C ALA A 16 -17.03 9.69 1.98
N VAL A 17 -17.00 8.54 2.67
CA VAL A 17 -15.76 7.87 3.06
C VAL A 17 -15.14 7.23 1.81
N THR A 18 -14.07 7.87 1.35
CA THR A 18 -12.89 7.37 0.61
C THR A 18 -13.02 6.96 -0.87
N PRO A 19 -12.72 7.87 -1.82
CA PRO A 19 -12.29 7.50 -3.17
C PRO A 19 -10.78 7.20 -3.28
N LEU A 20 -9.98 7.53 -2.26
CA LEU A 20 -8.52 7.56 -2.40
C LEU A 20 -7.88 6.17 -2.65
N LEU A 21 -8.46 5.10 -2.10
CA LEU A 21 -7.92 3.75 -2.26
C LEU A 21 -8.14 3.16 -3.67
N HIS A 22 -9.06 3.70 -4.45
CA HIS A 22 -9.34 3.20 -5.81
C HIS A 22 -8.46 3.85 -6.88
N ALA A 23 -8.00 5.08 -6.66
CA ALA A 23 -7.24 5.83 -7.66
C ALA A 23 -5.89 5.15 -7.99
N ASP A 24 -5.22 4.62 -6.96
CA ASP A 24 -3.93 3.96 -7.17
C ASP A 24 -4.05 2.55 -7.77
N ASP A 25 -5.15 1.82 -7.51
CA ASP A 25 -5.44 0.54 -8.18
C ASP A 25 -5.59 0.72 -9.70
N VAL A 26 -6.20 1.83 -10.12
CA VAL A 26 -6.30 2.20 -11.55
C VAL A 26 -4.93 2.56 -12.11
N LEU A 27 -4.13 3.32 -11.37
CA LEU A 27 -2.76 3.67 -11.78
C LEU A 27 -1.89 2.42 -11.96
N LEU A 28 -1.91 1.49 -11.01
CA LEU A 28 -1.18 0.23 -11.06
C LEU A 28 -1.61 -0.65 -12.23
N LYS A 29 -2.92 -0.77 -12.46
CA LYS A 29 -3.46 -1.50 -13.60
C LYS A 29 -2.95 -0.90 -14.92
N ASN A 30 -2.97 0.42 -15.05
CA ASN A 30 -2.48 1.11 -16.23
C ASN A 30 -0.97 0.93 -16.40
N ALA A 31 -0.18 1.09 -15.32
CA ALA A 31 1.26 0.86 -15.33
C ALA A 31 1.61 -0.56 -15.77
N TYR A 32 0.86 -1.56 -15.31
CA TYR A 32 1.04 -2.95 -15.73
C TYR A 32 0.71 -3.18 -17.20
N GLN A 33 -0.43 -2.66 -17.68
CA GLN A 33 -0.87 -2.78 -19.07
C GLN A 33 0.09 -2.10 -20.05
N GLN A 34 0.67 -0.97 -19.63
CA GLN A 34 1.61 -0.18 -20.43
C GLN A 34 3.08 -0.57 -20.20
N ARG A 35 3.36 -1.51 -19.30
CA ARG A 35 4.71 -1.97 -18.92
C ARG A 35 5.62 -0.85 -18.43
N LEU A 36 5.08 0.03 -17.59
CA LEU A 36 5.81 1.14 -17.00
C LEU A 36 6.51 0.72 -15.70
N SER A 37 7.64 1.35 -15.42
CA SER A 37 8.50 1.16 -14.23
C SER A 37 8.86 2.51 -13.62
N ASP A 38 9.60 2.54 -12.51
CA ASP A 38 10.04 3.75 -11.81
C ASP A 38 8.86 4.65 -11.36
N ILE A 39 7.75 4.03 -10.92
CA ILE A 39 6.55 4.75 -10.48
C ILE A 39 6.38 4.64 -8.97
N GLN A 40 6.52 5.77 -8.27
CA GLN A 40 6.17 5.86 -6.85
C GLN A 40 4.65 5.92 -6.67
N LEU A 41 4.08 4.96 -5.93
CA LEU A 41 2.64 4.87 -5.73
C LEU A 41 2.28 4.28 -4.38
N ARG A 42 1.03 4.53 -3.95
CA ARG A 42 0.43 3.89 -2.77
C ARG A 42 -0.50 2.78 -3.24
N GLY A 43 -0.81 1.82 -2.39
CA GLY A 43 -1.84 0.85 -2.69
C GLY A 43 -2.18 0.02 -1.46
N SER A 44 -3.08 -0.93 -1.64
CA SER A 44 -3.36 -1.92 -0.60
C SER A 44 -3.89 -3.21 -1.20
N GLY A 45 -3.63 -4.33 -0.53
CA GLY A 45 -4.08 -5.62 -1.00
C GLY A 45 -4.13 -6.68 0.09
N GLU A 46 -4.81 -7.77 -0.21
CA GLU A 46 -4.86 -8.98 0.61
C GLU A 46 -3.56 -9.75 0.44
N LEU A 47 -2.95 -10.16 1.53
CA LEU A 47 -1.82 -11.06 1.47
C LEU A 47 -2.28 -12.46 1.09
N ILE A 48 -1.88 -12.92 -0.10
CA ILE A 48 -2.23 -14.25 -0.61
C ILE A 48 -1.09 -15.25 -0.49
N LYS A 49 0.15 -14.78 -0.31
CA LYS A 49 1.32 -15.66 -0.15
C LYS A 49 2.44 -15.02 0.64
N LEU A 50 2.95 -15.72 1.65
CA LEU A 50 4.24 -15.41 2.27
C LEU A 50 5.34 -16.18 1.54
N LEU A 51 6.44 -15.50 1.21
CA LEU A 51 7.62 -16.14 0.62
C LEU A 51 8.67 -16.39 1.71
N PRO A 52 9.56 -17.39 1.52
CA PRO A 52 10.72 -17.56 2.38
C PRO A 52 11.52 -16.26 2.45
N GLN A 53 12.10 -15.99 3.62
CA GLN A 53 12.94 -14.82 3.80
C GLN A 53 14.14 -14.88 2.85
N ASP A 54 14.37 -13.80 2.13
CA ASP A 54 15.53 -13.68 1.25
C ASP A 54 16.68 -13.09 2.07
N ASN A 55 17.77 -13.86 2.20
CA ASN A 55 18.94 -13.51 2.99
C ASN A 55 20.21 -13.39 2.12
N VAL A 56 20.08 -13.35 0.79
CA VAL A 56 21.22 -13.16 -0.12
C VAL A 56 21.34 -11.68 -0.46
N GLY A 57 22.48 -11.07 -0.14
CA GLY A 57 22.63 -9.61 -0.24
C GLY A 57 21.85 -8.89 0.86
N SER A 58 21.18 -7.78 0.52
CA SER A 58 20.26 -7.12 1.46
C SER A 58 19.09 -8.03 1.77
N ARG A 59 18.75 -8.15 3.06
CA ARG A 59 17.70 -9.04 3.52
C ARG A 59 16.34 -8.46 3.18
N HIS A 60 15.43 -9.29 2.69
CA HIS A 60 14.07 -8.87 2.36
C HIS A 60 13.01 -9.79 2.97
N GLN A 61 11.96 -9.17 3.51
CA GLN A 61 10.68 -9.83 3.71
C GLN A 61 9.87 -9.71 2.42
N LYS A 62 9.55 -10.84 1.79
CA LYS A 62 8.82 -10.88 0.53
C LYS A 62 7.46 -11.56 0.69
N PHE A 63 6.44 -10.99 0.07
CA PHE A 63 5.10 -11.55 0.05
C PHE A 63 4.30 -11.04 -1.14
N ILE A 64 3.25 -11.76 -1.51
CA ILE A 64 2.39 -11.41 -2.63
C ILE A 64 1.08 -10.84 -2.10
N LEU A 65 0.74 -9.64 -2.59
CA LEU A 65 -0.57 -9.03 -2.37
C LEU A 65 -1.45 -9.23 -3.60
N LYS A 66 -2.74 -9.44 -3.38
CA LYS A 66 -3.80 -9.34 -4.39
C LYS A 66 -4.59 -8.06 -4.16
N LEU A 67 -4.67 -7.23 -5.19
CA LEU A 67 -5.34 -5.94 -5.14
C LEU A 67 -6.84 -6.11 -5.40
N ASN A 68 -7.63 -5.07 -5.13
CA ASN A 68 -9.06 -5.07 -5.44
C ASN A 68 -9.30 -5.20 -6.96
N SER A 69 -8.39 -4.66 -7.77
CA SER A 69 -8.36 -4.86 -9.23
C SER A 69 -8.17 -6.32 -9.68
N GLY A 70 -7.75 -7.22 -8.78
CA GLY A 70 -7.41 -8.60 -9.06
C GLY A 70 -5.95 -8.82 -9.49
N GLN A 71 -5.20 -7.76 -9.78
CA GLN A 71 -3.76 -7.82 -10.04
C GLN A 71 -3.01 -8.33 -8.79
N THR A 72 -1.90 -9.03 -9.00
CA THR A 72 -0.99 -9.44 -7.93
C THR A 72 0.31 -8.66 -7.98
N LEU A 73 0.85 -8.31 -6.81
CA LEU A 73 2.14 -7.63 -6.68
C LEU A 73 3.04 -8.40 -5.73
N LEU A 74 4.32 -8.49 -6.09
CA LEU A 74 5.36 -8.88 -5.14
C LEU A 74 5.77 -7.65 -4.32
N ILE A 75 5.62 -7.70 -3.01
CA ILE A 75 6.25 -6.72 -2.12
C ILE A 75 7.64 -7.23 -1.75
N SER A 76 8.67 -6.40 -1.97
CA SER A 76 10.05 -6.65 -1.56
C SER A 76 10.46 -5.60 -0.52
N HIS A 77 10.29 -5.94 0.76
CA HIS A 77 10.57 -5.03 1.88
C HIS A 77 11.96 -5.27 2.44
N ASN A 78 12.87 -4.31 2.30
CA ASN A 78 14.23 -4.41 2.81
C ASN A 78 14.23 -4.29 4.35
N ILE A 79 14.54 -5.39 5.03
CA ILE A 79 14.50 -5.50 6.48
C ILE A 79 15.82 -5.15 7.16
N ASP A 80 16.83 -4.78 6.39
CA ASP A 80 18.03 -4.11 6.92
C ASP A 80 17.76 -2.64 7.21
N LEU A 81 16.81 -2.03 6.48
CA LEU A 81 16.49 -0.60 6.56
C LEU A 81 15.23 -0.30 7.38
N ALA A 82 14.30 -1.25 7.49
CA ALA A 82 13.07 -1.11 8.27
C ALA A 82 12.71 -2.41 9.02
N PRO A 83 11.96 -2.35 10.14
CA PRO A 83 11.54 -3.55 10.85
C PRO A 83 10.61 -4.42 10.00
N LYS A 84 10.80 -5.75 10.04
CA LYS A 84 9.86 -6.70 9.43
C LYS A 84 8.48 -6.68 10.09
N ILE A 85 7.46 -7.10 9.35
CA ILE A 85 6.12 -7.34 9.89
C ILE A 85 6.06 -8.74 10.49
N GLU A 86 6.27 -8.85 11.80
CA GLU A 86 6.32 -10.14 12.52
C GLU A 86 4.99 -10.92 12.49
N SER A 87 3.88 -10.21 12.66
CA SER A 87 2.56 -10.83 12.89
C SER A 87 1.71 -10.96 11.62
N ILE A 88 2.34 -10.89 10.45
CA ILE A 88 1.63 -10.92 9.16
C ILE A 88 1.22 -12.34 8.79
N LYS A 89 0.00 -12.50 8.27
CA LYS A 89 -0.56 -13.80 7.87
C LYS A 89 -1.30 -13.70 6.54
N ILE A 90 -1.47 -14.84 5.86
CA ILE A 90 -2.34 -14.94 4.69
C ILE A 90 -3.75 -14.50 5.07
N GLY A 91 -4.39 -13.70 4.22
CA GLY A 91 -5.69 -13.05 4.44
C GLY A 91 -5.61 -11.69 5.14
N ASP A 92 -4.45 -11.29 5.67
CA ASP A 92 -4.30 -9.94 6.22
C ASP A 92 -4.26 -8.89 5.10
N TRP A 93 -4.84 -7.71 5.36
CA TRP A 93 -4.72 -6.56 4.47
C TRP A 93 -3.47 -5.74 4.80
N VAL A 94 -2.72 -5.34 3.78
CA VAL A 94 -1.53 -4.49 3.90
C VAL A 94 -1.68 -3.28 2.99
N GLU A 95 -1.48 -2.09 3.55
CA GLU A 95 -1.27 -0.88 2.77
C GLU A 95 0.23 -0.69 2.52
N PHE A 96 0.60 -0.15 1.37
CA PHE A 96 1.99 0.12 1.02
C PHE A 96 2.12 1.47 0.33
N TYR A 97 3.32 2.05 0.41
CA TYR A 97 3.79 3.12 -0.43
C TYR A 97 5.22 2.80 -0.82
N GLY A 98 5.51 2.76 -2.11
CA GLY A 98 6.81 2.34 -2.62
C GLY A 98 6.89 2.58 -4.12
N GLU A 99 8.04 2.22 -4.68
CA GLU A 99 8.26 2.27 -6.12
C GLU A 99 7.81 0.96 -6.76
N TYR A 100 7.11 1.06 -7.88
CA TYR A 100 6.64 -0.05 -8.67
C TYR A 100 7.54 -0.29 -9.88
N GLU A 101 7.91 -1.57 -10.06
CA GLU A 101 8.67 -2.08 -11.18
C GLU A 101 7.88 -3.14 -11.95
N TRP A 102 7.82 -3.01 -13.27
CA TRP A 102 7.09 -3.97 -14.09
C TRP A 102 7.81 -5.32 -14.20
N ASN A 103 7.03 -6.40 -14.17
CA ASN A 103 7.42 -7.70 -14.67
C ASN A 103 6.18 -8.47 -15.18
N SER A 104 6.38 -9.60 -15.86
CA SER A 104 5.29 -10.43 -16.39
C SER A 104 4.42 -11.11 -15.33
N GLN A 105 4.78 -11.03 -14.04
CA GLN A 105 4.06 -11.63 -12.91
C GLN A 105 3.18 -10.61 -12.16
N GLY A 106 3.01 -9.41 -12.71
CA GLY A 106 2.18 -8.34 -12.14
C GLY A 106 2.97 -7.17 -11.57
N GLY A 107 4.30 -7.31 -11.42
CA GLY A 107 5.22 -6.29 -10.95
C GLY A 107 5.67 -6.47 -9.49
N VAL A 108 6.69 -5.69 -9.12
CA VAL A 108 7.28 -5.65 -7.78
C VAL A 108 7.07 -4.25 -7.21
N VAL A 109 6.80 -4.17 -5.92
CA VAL A 109 6.93 -2.92 -5.16
C VAL A 109 8.09 -3.04 -4.19
N HIS A 110 9.06 -2.14 -4.32
CA HIS A 110 10.21 -2.00 -3.44
C HIS A 110 10.30 -0.57 -2.89
N TRP A 111 11.43 -0.18 -2.31
CA TRP A 111 11.57 1.11 -1.61
C TRP A 111 10.49 1.37 -0.54
N THR A 112 10.00 0.31 0.11
CA THR A 112 8.95 0.40 1.14
C THR A 112 9.49 0.77 2.53
N HIS A 113 10.50 1.64 2.56
CA HIS A 113 11.21 2.11 3.75
C HIS A 113 11.69 3.56 3.54
N ARG A 114 12.17 4.22 4.59
CA ARG A 114 12.87 5.49 4.45
C ARG A 114 14.17 5.27 3.67
N ASP A 115 14.48 6.19 2.76
CA ASP A 115 15.79 6.25 2.14
C ASP A 115 16.76 7.00 3.07
N PRO A 116 17.80 6.33 3.61
CA PRO A 116 18.73 6.96 4.54
C PRO A 116 19.50 8.14 3.94
N ASP A 117 19.74 8.11 2.62
CA ASP A 117 20.54 9.12 1.92
C ASP A 117 19.69 10.26 1.32
N GLY A 118 18.36 10.12 1.34
CA GLY A 118 17.43 11.14 0.81
C GLY A 118 17.54 11.39 -0.70
N ARG A 119 18.02 10.41 -1.46
CA ARG A 119 18.16 10.42 -2.93
C ARG A 119 16.95 9.82 -3.65
N HIS A 120 16.10 9.08 -2.92
CA HIS A 120 14.90 8.43 -3.39
C HIS A 120 13.69 8.81 -2.52
N ALA A 121 12.49 8.75 -3.11
CA ALA A 121 11.25 8.89 -2.35
C ALA A 121 11.19 7.84 -1.22
N HIS A 122 10.81 8.27 -0.02
CA HIS A 122 10.57 7.36 1.09
C HIS A 122 9.33 6.50 0.83
N GLY A 123 9.36 5.24 1.25
CA GLY A 123 8.19 4.37 1.29
C GLY A 123 7.92 3.81 2.68
N TRP A 124 6.93 2.92 2.73
CA TRP A 124 6.48 2.27 3.94
C TRP A 124 5.53 1.10 3.66
N LEU A 125 5.40 0.21 4.63
CA LEU A 125 4.28 -0.71 4.77
C LEU A 125 3.42 -0.34 5.97
N LYS A 126 2.13 -0.67 5.93
CA LYS A 126 1.23 -0.53 7.06
C LYS A 126 0.32 -1.74 7.19
N HIS A 127 0.33 -2.33 8.37
CA HIS A 127 -0.43 -3.53 8.72
C HIS A 127 -1.08 -3.31 10.08
N LYS A 128 -2.40 -3.57 10.18
CA LYS A 128 -3.18 -3.42 11.42
C LYS A 128 -2.95 -2.07 12.13
N GLY A 129 -2.86 -0.99 11.35
CA GLY A 129 -2.65 0.37 11.84
C GLY A 129 -1.19 0.74 12.14
N LYS A 130 -0.26 -0.22 12.24
CA LYS A 130 1.17 0.02 12.47
C LYS A 130 1.91 0.26 11.15
N LYS A 131 2.70 1.34 11.10
CA LYS A 131 3.56 1.70 9.96
C LYS A 131 4.99 1.15 10.17
N TYR A 132 5.60 0.67 9.10
CA TYR A 132 6.94 0.10 9.02
C TYR A 132 7.71 0.85 7.93
N GLN A 133 8.82 1.51 8.30
CA GLN A 133 9.65 2.33 7.40
C GLN A 133 11.01 2.64 8.02
#